data_AF-A0A537ERT0-F1
#
_entry.id   AF-A0A537ERT0-F1
#
_cell.length_a   1.000
_cell.length_b   1.000
_cell.length_c   1.000
_cell.angle_alpha   90.00
_cell.angle_beta   90.00
_cell.angle_gamma   90.00
#
_symmetry.space_group_name_H-M   'P 1'
#
loop_
_entity.id
_entity.type
_entity.pdbx_description
1 polymer ?
#
loop_
_entity_poly.entity_id
_entity_poly.type
_entity_poly.pdbx_seq_one_letter_code
_entity_poly.pdbx_strand_id
1 'polypeptide(L)'
;MATNIEVYNYEGQIERLLARVKSSSLVEENKQALQGFYRYLIANGLSTARTCKYLLEAFRLSQLGAKPFVDFDKAADMSTPFRKISTRIPRRDRGLCREL
;
A
#
# COMPACT_ATOMS: atom_id res chain seq x y z
N MET A 1 10.01 -3.47 34.74
CA MET A 1 9.44 -4.15 33.56
C MET A 1 9.01 -3.08 32.58
N ALA A 2 9.90 -2.67 31.67
CA ALA A 2 9.56 -1.70 30.64
C ALA A 2 8.67 -2.40 29.62
N THR A 3 7.37 -2.13 29.65
CA THR A 3 6.47 -2.46 28.55
C THR A 3 6.96 -1.70 27.33
N ASN A 4 7.62 -2.41 26.41
CA ASN A 4 7.89 -1.91 25.06
C ASN A 4 6.53 -1.60 24.43
N ILE A 5 6.07 -0.37 24.57
CA ILE A 5 4.93 0.14 23.84
C ILE A 5 5.35 0.08 22.37
N GLU A 6 4.82 -0.88 21.62
CA GLU A 6 4.95 -0.89 20.16
C GLU A 6 4.22 0.34 19.63
N VAL A 7 4.93 1.47 19.54
CA VAL A 7 4.39 2.77 19.12
C VAL A 7 3.69 2.70 17.76
N TYR A 8 4.07 1.73 16.91
CA TYR A 8 3.62 1.64 15.53
C TYR A 8 2.73 0.44 15.19
N ASN A 9 2.58 -0.58 16.07
CA ASN A 9 1.75 -1.78 15.86
C ASN A 9 1.70 -2.26 14.38
N TYR A 10 2.86 -2.57 13.80
CA TYR A 10 2.95 -2.92 12.38
C TYR A 10 2.23 -4.22 12.04
N GLU A 11 2.17 -5.16 12.99
CA GLU A 11 1.44 -6.41 12.83
C GLU A 11 -0.06 -6.15 12.62
N GLY A 12 -0.68 -5.35 13.49
CA GLY A 12 -2.08 -4.96 13.32
C GLY A 12 -2.34 -4.16 12.04
N GLN A 13 -1.37 -3.37 11.57
CA GLN A 13 -1.49 -2.69 10.28
C GLN A 13 -1.47 -3.67 9.10
N ILE A 14 -0.58 -4.67 9.13
CA ILE A 14 -0.48 -5.72 8.11
C ILE A 14 -1.78 -6.55 8.08
N GLU A 15 -2.30 -6.95 9.23
CA GLU A 15 -3.55 -7.71 9.32
C GLU A 15 -4.72 -6.96 8.69
N ARG A 16 -4.89 -5.69 9.06
CA ARG A 16 -5.93 -4.82 8.49
C ARG A 16 -5.74 -4.65 6.98
N LEU A 17 -4.49 -4.49 6.53
CA LEU A 17 -4.19 -4.37 5.11
C LEU A 17 -4.56 -5.65 4.34
N LEU A 18 -4.21 -6.82 4.86
CA LEU A 18 -4.59 -8.10 4.25
C LEU A 18 -6.10 -8.32 4.24
N ALA A 19 -6.82 -7.93 5.31
CA ALA A 19 -8.28 -7.95 5.34
C ALA A 19 -8.88 -6.99 4.29
N ARG A 20 -8.28 -5.81 4.12
CA ARG A 20 -8.67 -4.85 3.08
C ARG A 20 -8.41 -5.39 1.67
N VAL A 21 -7.31 -6.11 1.45
CA VAL A 21 -7.04 -6.78 0.17
C VAL A 21 -8.15 -7.77 -0.15
N LYS A 22 -8.50 -8.65 0.80
CA LYS A 22 -9.54 -9.66 0.61
C LYS A 22 -10.91 -9.06 0.26
N SER A 23 -11.28 -7.97 0.93
CA SER A 23 -12.57 -7.28 0.73
C SER A 23 -12.59 -6.24 -0.41
N SER A 24 -11.45 -5.99 -1.06
CA SER A 24 -11.36 -4.98 -2.12
C SER A 24 -11.94 -5.46 -3.46
N SER A 25 -12.27 -4.49 -4.32
CA SER A 25 -12.69 -4.71 -5.71
C SER A 25 -11.49 -4.96 -6.66
N LEU A 26 -10.33 -5.34 -6.13
CA LEU A 26 -9.18 -5.71 -6.96
C LEU A 26 -9.50 -6.99 -7.75
N VAL A 27 -8.87 -7.14 -8.91
CA VAL A 27 -8.86 -8.41 -9.65
C VAL A 27 -8.25 -9.51 -8.77
N GLU A 28 -8.75 -10.73 -8.90
CA GLU A 28 -8.45 -11.81 -7.96
C GLU A 28 -6.97 -12.20 -8.02
N GLU A 29 -6.36 -12.15 -9.20
CA GLU A 29 -4.93 -12.37 -9.43
C GLU A 29 -4.07 -11.41 -8.60
N ASN A 30 -4.47 -10.13 -8.50
CA ASN A 30 -3.75 -9.15 -7.69
C ASN A 30 -3.90 -9.43 -6.20
N LYS A 31 -5.06 -9.92 -5.75
CA LYS A 31 -5.25 -10.32 -4.33
C LYS A 31 -4.35 -11.50 -3.99
N GLN A 32 -4.29 -12.51 -4.86
CA GLN A 32 -3.41 -13.67 -4.69
C GLN A 32 -1.95 -13.25 -4.71
N ALA A 33 -1.55 -12.38 -5.63
CA ALA A 33 -0.19 -11.85 -5.71
C ALA A 33 0.21 -11.08 -4.44
N LEU A 34 -0.68 -10.26 -3.88
CA LEU A 34 -0.43 -9.53 -2.63
C LEU A 34 -0.25 -10.46 -1.43
N GLN A 35 -1.06 -11.53 -1.34
CA GLN A 35 -0.89 -12.54 -0.29
C GLN A 35 0.40 -13.33 -0.46
N GLY A 36 0.73 -13.73 -1.69
CA GLY A 36 2.00 -14.39 -2.01
C GLY A 36 3.20 -13.51 -1.71
N PHE A 37 3.12 -12.23 -2.05
CA PHE A 37 4.17 -11.25 -1.78
C PHE A 37 4.40 -11.07 -0.28
N TYR A 38 3.33 -10.96 0.52
CA TYR A 38 3.45 -10.93 1.97
C TYR A 38 4.20 -12.16 2.53
N ARG A 39 3.83 -13.38 2.08
CA ARG A 39 4.52 -14.62 2.48
C ARG A 39 5.99 -14.62 2.07
N TYR A 40 6.28 -14.15 0.85
CA TYR A 40 7.65 -13.99 0.36
C TYR A 40 8.46 -13.05 1.25
N LEU A 41 7.93 -11.88 1.63
CA LEU A 41 8.65 -10.92 2.47
C LEU A 41 9.02 -11.50 3.84
N ILE A 42 8.09 -12.24 4.45
CA ILE A 42 8.35 -12.93 5.72
C ILE A 42 9.38 -14.04 5.55
N ALA A 43 9.24 -14.87 4.51
CA ALA A 43 10.18 -15.96 4.24
C ALA A 43 11.63 -15.46 4.01
N ASN A 44 11.79 -14.23 3.51
CA ASN A 44 13.09 -13.58 3.34
C ASN A 44 13.57 -12.83 4.60
N GLY A 45 12.87 -12.95 5.73
CA GLY A 45 13.29 -12.36 7.00
C GLY A 45 13.19 -10.84 7.07
N LEU A 46 12.32 -10.21 6.27
CA LEU A 46 12.11 -8.76 6.39
C LEU A 46 11.42 -8.41 7.71
N SER A 47 11.84 -7.28 8.29
CA SER A 47 11.20 -6.73 9.49
C SER A 47 9.74 -6.35 9.22
N THR A 48 8.90 -6.44 10.25
CA THR A 48 7.47 -6.09 10.20
C THR A 48 7.23 -4.69 9.63
N ALA A 49 8.07 -3.71 9.99
CA ALA A 49 8.02 -2.36 9.43
C ALA A 49 8.24 -2.31 7.91
N ARG A 50 9.25 -3.04 7.40
CA ARG A 50 9.54 -3.11 5.95
C ARG A 50 8.46 -3.88 5.21
N THR A 51 7.99 -4.98 5.79
CA THR A 51 6.89 -5.78 5.25
C THR A 51 5.63 -4.94 5.12
N CYS A 52 5.27 -4.18 6.17
CA CYS A 52 4.13 -3.27 6.14
C CYS A 52 4.29 -2.20 5.05
N LYS A 53 5.47 -1.56 4.96
CA LYS A 53 5.75 -0.55 3.93
C LYS A 53 5.59 -1.10 2.53
N TYR A 54 6.25 -2.21 2.21
CA TYR A 54 6.24 -2.77 0.85
C TYR A 54 4.89 -3.34 0.45
N LEU A 55 4.19 -3.99 1.39
CA LEU A 55 2.84 -4.50 1.13
C LEU A 55 1.86 -3.35 0.87
N LEU A 56 1.97 -2.24 1.62
CA LEU A 56 1.13 -1.06 1.43
C LEU A 56 1.36 -0.41 0.05
N GLU A 57 2.62 -0.28 -0.37
CA GLU A 57 2.94 0.26 -1.69
C GLU A 57 2.42 -0.65 -2.82
N ALA A 58 2.62 -1.96 -2.71
CA ALA A 58 2.08 -2.92 -3.69
C ALA A 58 0.54 -2.84 -3.79
N PHE A 59 -0.14 -2.71 -2.65
CA PHE A 59 -1.59 -2.52 -2.62
C PHE A 59 -2.04 -1.21 -3.26
N ARG A 60 -1.31 -0.10 -3.04
CA ARG A 60 -1.61 1.18 -3.71
C ARG A 60 -1.47 1.08 -5.21
N LEU A 61 -0.43 0.39 -5.69
CA LEU A 61 -0.21 0.16 -7.11
C LEU A 61 -1.35 -0.65 -7.73
N SER A 62 -1.81 -1.72 -7.08
CA SER A 62 -2.94 -2.51 -7.60
C SER A 62 -4.25 -1.75 -7.67
N GLN A 63 -4.44 -0.70 -6.86
CA GLN A 63 -5.62 0.17 -6.93
C GLN A 63 -5.57 1.17 -8.09
N LEU A 64 -4.39 1.44 -8.64
CA LEU A 64 -4.19 2.43 -9.71
C LEU A 64 -4.45 1.83 -11.09
N GLY A 65 -3.95 0.62 -11.32
CA GLY A 65 -4.24 -0.17 -12.50
C GLY A 65 -5.43 -1.06 -12.21
N ALA A 66 -6.57 -0.85 -12.88
CA ALA A 66 -7.70 -1.79 -12.86
C ALA A 66 -7.38 -3.06 -13.67
N LYS A 67 -6.15 -3.57 -13.54
CA LYS A 67 -5.59 -4.67 -14.32
C LYS A 67 -4.60 -5.49 -13.46
N PRO A 68 -4.34 -6.75 -13.83
CA PRO A 68 -3.34 -7.58 -13.19
C PRO A 68 -1.95 -6.94 -13.18
N PHE A 69 -1.13 -7.21 -12.15
CA PHE A 69 0.26 -6.73 -12.07
C PHE A 69 1.11 -7.15 -13.27
N VAL A 70 0.83 -8.31 -13.86
CA VAL A 70 1.56 -8.82 -15.03
C VAL A 70 1.39 -7.95 -16.27
N ASP A 71 0.28 -7.20 -16.33
CA ASP A 71 -0.05 -6.31 -17.44
C ASP A 71 0.38 -4.85 -17.17
N PHE A 72 1.07 -4.59 -16.05
CA PHE A 72 1.65 -3.27 -15.80
C PHE A 72 2.82 -3.04 -16.74
N ASP A 73 2.67 -2.03 -17.58
CA ASP A 73 3.74 -1.48 -18.38
C ASP A 73 4.52 -0.45 -17.55
N LYS A 74 5.83 -0.63 -17.45
CA LYS A 74 6.69 0.25 -16.66
C LYS A 74 6.66 1.71 -17.12
N ALA A 75 6.51 1.99 -18.41
CA ALA A 75 6.57 3.36 -18.93
C ALA A 75 5.21 4.07 -18.81
N ALA A 76 4.13 3.37 -19.16
CA ALA A 76 2.78 3.91 -19.18
C ALA A 76 2.13 3.95 -17.79
N ASP A 77 2.31 2.90 -16.97
CA ASP A 77 1.63 2.76 -15.69
C ASP A 77 2.41 3.29 -14.49
N MET A 78 3.70 3.62 -14.64
CA MET A 78 4.47 4.33 -13.59
C MET A 78 4.46 5.85 -13.78
N SER A 79 4.10 6.36 -14.96
CA SER A 79 3.95 7.80 -15.22
C SER A 79 2.56 8.34 -14.83
N THR A 80 1.52 7.50 -14.93
CA THR A 80 0.13 7.83 -14.61
C THR A 80 -0.25 7.92 -13.10
N PRO A 81 0.40 7.20 -12.15
CA PRO A 81 0.13 7.28 -10.71
C PRO A 81 0.26 8.69 -10.15
N PHE A 82 1.30 9.43 -10.56
CA PHE A 82 1.54 10.80 -10.10
C PHE A 82 0.39 11.75 -10.49
N ARG A 83 -0.24 11.54 -11.66
CA ARG A 83 -1.33 12.39 -12.16
C ARG A 83 -2.65 12.14 -11.42
N LYS A 84 -2.94 10.90 -11.02
CA LYS A 84 -4.15 10.55 -10.25
C LYS A 84 -4.01 10.80 -8.73
N ILE A 85 -2.80 10.68 -8.17
CA ILE A 85 -2.53 11.02 -6.77
C ILE A 85 -2.77 12.52 -6.54
N SER A 86 -2.37 13.39 -7.48
CA SER A 86 -2.68 14.84 -7.46
C SER A 86 -4.19 15.16 -7.45
N THR A 87 -5.04 14.27 -7.97
CA THR A 87 -6.49 14.50 -8.11
C THR A 87 -7.35 13.79 -7.08
N ARG A 88 -6.83 12.78 -6.35
CA ARG A 88 -7.55 12.04 -5.30
C ARG A 88 -7.16 12.43 -3.86
N ILE A 89 -6.12 13.23 -3.65
CA ILE A 89 -5.91 13.88 -2.35
C ILE A 89 -6.98 14.98 -2.25
N PRO A 90 -7.93 14.91 -1.29
CA PRO A 90 -8.84 16.02 -1.07
C PRO A 90 -7.99 17.25 -0.77
N ARG A 91 -8.25 18.36 -1.47
CA ARG A 91 -7.69 19.69 -1.17
C ARG A 91 -8.21 20.16 0.19
N ARG A 92 -7.83 19.49 1.27
CA ARG A 92 -8.11 19.86 2.65
C ARG A 92 -6.83 20.46 3.21
N ASP A 93 -6.47 21.62 2.66
CA ASP A 93 -5.61 22.67 3.26
C ASP A 93 -5.16 23.67 2.20
N ARG A 94 -6.12 24.36 1.57
CA ARG A 94 -5.87 25.71 1.04
C ARG A 94 -6.45 26.75 2.00
N GLY A 95 -6.01 26.67 3.24
CA GLY A 95 -6.43 27.56 4.33
C GLY A 95 -5.34 27.95 5.32
N LEU A 96 -4.08 27.51 5.16
CA LEU A 96 -3.02 27.81 6.14
C LEU A 96 -1.65 28.11 5.50
N CYS A 97 -1.65 28.82 4.36
CA CYS A 97 -0.46 29.52 3.86
C CYS A 97 -0.85 30.93 3.37
N ARG A 98 -1.56 31.66 4.22
CA ARG A 98 -1.43 33.11 4.29
C ARG A 98 -0.95 33.40 5.71
N GLU A 99 0.16 34.13 5.80
CA GLU A 99 0.78 34.66 7.02
C GLU A 99 1.58 33.63 7.84
N LEU A 100 2.86 33.46 7.49
CA LEU A 100 4.02 33.99 8.23
C LEU A 100 5.30 33.76 7.42
#